data_AF-A0A2W4NFK4-F1
#
_entry.id   AF-A0A2W4NFK4-F1
#
_cell.length_a   1.000
_cell.length_b   1.000
_cell.length_c   1.000
_cell.angle_alpha   90.00
_cell.angle_beta   90.00
_cell.angle_gamma   90.00
#
_symmetry.space_group_name_H-M   'P 1'
#
loop_
_entity.id
_entity.type
_entity.pdbx_description
1 polymer ?
#
loop_
_entity_poly.entity_id
_entity_poly.type
_entity_poly.pdbx_seq_one_letter_code
_entity_poly.pdbx_strand_id
1 'polypeptide(L)'
;VGTLQAYSASTGELLWKYEQPAAFMPVLSTGGGLIFVGDVNRRFRAFDAATGEVLWETILGSVVSGHPVTYEVDGVQYVAVSAGGGIGIEGTYLAAAGLTAPSGGNMIYVFKLP
;
A
#
# COMPACT_ATOMS: atom_id res chain seq x y z
N VAL A 1 0.23 13.15 -7.77
CA VAL A 1 -0.25 11.92 -8.42
C VAL A 1 0.56 10.76 -7.86
N GLY A 2 -0.08 9.73 -7.35
CA GLY A 2 0.58 8.49 -6.95
C GLY A 2 0.71 7.56 -8.15
N THR A 3 1.88 6.96 -8.30
CA THR A 3 2.22 6.08 -9.41
C THR A 3 2.88 4.82 -8.85
N LEU A 4 2.37 3.64 -9.22
CA LEU A 4 2.96 2.34 -8.95
C LEU A 4 3.37 1.73 -10.28
N GLN A 5 4.61 1.24 -10.38
CA GLN A 5 5.17 0.72 -11.62
C GLN A 5 5.89 -0.60 -11.35
N ALA A 6 5.78 -1.52 -12.31
CA ALA A 6 6.64 -2.68 -12.37
C ALA A 6 7.59 -2.55 -13.56
N TYR A 7 8.85 -2.87 -13.30
CA TYR A 7 9.90 -2.92 -14.31
C TYR A 7 10.49 -4.31 -14.35
N SER A 8 10.87 -4.76 -15.55
CA SER A 8 11.73 -5.92 -15.72
C SER A 8 13.11 -5.60 -15.14
N ALA A 9 13.55 -6.38 -14.15
CA ALA A 9 14.85 -6.17 -13.52
C ALA A 9 16.04 -6.41 -14.48
N SER A 10 15.85 -7.26 -15.50
CA SER A 10 16.90 -7.59 -16.46
C SER A 10 16.98 -6.62 -17.64
N THR A 11 15.85 -6.06 -18.08
CA THR A 11 15.80 -5.19 -19.28
C THR A 11 15.55 -3.72 -18.95
N GLY A 12 15.04 -3.41 -17.76
CA GLY A 12 14.61 -2.06 -17.39
C GLY A 12 13.32 -1.62 -18.08
N GLU A 13 12.63 -2.52 -18.78
CA GLU A 13 11.37 -2.21 -19.47
C GLU A 13 10.23 -2.05 -18.47
N LEU A 14 9.39 -1.03 -18.69
CA LEU A 14 8.15 -0.85 -17.96
C LEU A 14 7.16 -1.93 -18.38
N LEU A 15 6.78 -2.80 -17.43
CA LEU A 15 5.82 -3.88 -17.67
C LEU A 15 4.38 -3.38 -17.56
N TRP A 16 4.10 -2.63 -16.49
CA TRP A 16 2.80 -2.00 -16.27
C TRP A 16 2.93 -0.79 -15.34
N LYS A 17 1.91 0.07 -15.37
CA LYS A 17 1.81 1.29 -14.57
C LYS A 17 0.37 1.47 -14.08
N TYR A 18 0.22 1.78 -12.81
CA TYR A 18 -1.03 2.18 -12.18
C TYR A 18 -0.90 3.60 -11.63
N GLU A 19 -1.90 4.45 -11.85
CA GLU A 19 -1.91 5.83 -11.39
C GLU A 19 -3.20 6.19 -10.67
N GLN A 20 -3.06 7.04 -9.66
CA GLN A 20 -4.19 7.62 -8.95
C GLN A 20 -3.83 8.99 -8.36
N PRO A 21 -4.81 9.79 -7.92
CA PRO A 21 -4.52 11.09 -7.30
C PRO A 21 -3.63 10.98 -6.05
N ALA A 22 -3.96 10.05 -5.14
CA ALA A 22 -3.30 9.88 -3.85
C ALA A 22 -1.92 9.22 -3.99
N ALA A 23 -0.91 9.80 -3.36
CA ALA A 23 0.43 9.22 -3.34
C ALA A 23 0.43 7.81 -2.72
N PHE A 24 1.07 6.87 -3.41
CA PHE A 24 1.43 5.59 -2.82
C PHE A 24 2.56 5.77 -1.81
N MET A 25 2.56 4.92 -0.80
CA MET A 25 3.57 4.90 0.26
C MET A 25 4.29 3.53 0.19
N PRO A 26 4.41 2.69 1.25
CA PRO A 26 5.27 1.51 1.13
C PRO A 26 4.61 0.37 0.35
N VAL A 27 5.48 -0.45 -0.24
CA VAL A 27 5.16 -1.61 -1.07
C VAL A 27 5.76 -2.88 -0.47
N LEU A 28 5.03 -4.00 -0.56
CA LEU A 28 5.49 -5.36 -0.26
C LEU A 28 5.16 -6.27 -1.43
N SER A 29 6.13 -6.97 -1.99
CA SER A 29 5.91 -8.08 -2.93
C SER A 29 5.95 -9.42 -2.21
N THR A 30 5.25 -10.42 -2.75
CA THR A 30 5.20 -11.77 -2.18
C THR A 30 5.51 -12.83 -3.24
N GLY A 31 5.94 -14.02 -2.80
CA GLY A 31 6.15 -15.16 -3.69
C GLY A 31 4.85 -15.71 -4.32
N GLY A 32 3.68 -15.33 -3.79
CA GLY A 32 2.36 -15.71 -4.31
C GLY A 32 1.87 -14.84 -5.47
N GLY A 33 2.70 -13.94 -6.01
CA GLY A 33 2.31 -13.07 -7.13
C GLY A 33 1.44 -11.88 -6.71
N LEU A 34 1.45 -11.51 -5.43
CA LEU A 34 0.72 -10.34 -4.91
C LEU A 34 1.68 -9.21 -4.51
N ILE A 35 1.25 -7.98 -4.77
CA ILE A 35 1.89 -6.75 -4.29
C ILE A 35 0.92 -6.02 -3.36
N PHE A 36 1.32 -5.79 -2.11
CA PHE A 36 0.56 -5.00 -1.15
C PHE A 36 1.08 -3.55 -1.11
N VAL A 37 0.19 -2.57 -1.27
CA VAL A 37 0.57 -1.15 -1.27
C VAL A 37 -0.44 -0.32 -0.48
N GLY A 38 0.10 0.55 0.37
CA GLY A 38 -0.66 1.58 1.08
C GLY A 38 -0.66 2.93 0.35
N ASP A 39 -1.66 3.76 0.62
CA ASP A 39 -1.68 5.15 0.15
C ASP A 39 -2.06 6.17 1.24
N VAL A 40 -1.85 7.45 0.91
CA VAL A 40 -2.20 8.58 1.77
C VAL A 40 -3.71 8.76 1.94
N ASN A 41 -4.53 8.16 1.07
CA ASN A 41 -5.98 8.16 1.19
C ASN A 41 -6.51 6.95 1.98
N ARG A 42 -5.65 6.36 2.83
CA ARG A 42 -5.96 5.28 3.76
C ARG A 42 -6.29 3.94 3.10
N ARG A 43 -6.07 3.80 1.79
CA ARG A 43 -6.35 2.55 1.09
C ARG A 43 -5.15 1.63 1.21
N PHE A 44 -5.41 0.39 1.60
CA PHE A 44 -4.45 -0.69 1.56
C PHE A 44 -4.95 -1.73 0.55
N ARG A 45 -4.15 -1.99 -0.49
CA ARG A 45 -4.55 -2.81 -1.64
C ARG A 45 -3.60 -3.96 -1.86
N ALA A 46 -4.14 -5.04 -2.41
CA ALA A 46 -3.37 -6.09 -3.06
C ALA A 46 -3.55 -5.98 -4.58
N PHE A 47 -2.43 -5.96 -5.30
CA PHE A 47 -2.36 -5.95 -6.75
C PHE A 47 -1.84 -7.30 -7.25
N ASP A 48 -2.31 -7.72 -8.42
CA ASP A 48 -1.65 -8.75 -9.20
C ASP A 48 -0.27 -8.25 -9.66
N ALA A 49 0.79 -9.02 -9.37
CA ALA A 49 2.16 -8.60 -9.66
C ALA A 49 2.47 -8.57 -11.17
N ALA A 50 1.78 -9.39 -11.97
CA ALA A 50 2.03 -9.51 -13.41
C ALA A 50 1.27 -8.45 -14.21
N THR A 51 0.07 -8.08 -13.78
CA THR A 51 -0.81 -7.17 -14.55
C THR A 51 -0.96 -5.79 -13.94
N GLY A 52 -0.72 -5.63 -12.63
CA GLY A 52 -1.02 -4.39 -11.91
C GLY A 52 -2.51 -4.18 -11.64
N GLU A 53 -3.36 -5.20 -11.81
CA GLU A 53 -4.78 -5.14 -11.47
C GLU A 53 -4.99 -5.16 -9.95
N VAL A 54 -5.94 -4.37 -9.46
CA VAL A 54 -6.32 -4.40 -8.04
C VAL A 54 -7.21 -5.63 -7.78
N LEU A 55 -6.73 -6.55 -6.95
CA LEU A 55 -7.45 -7.78 -6.59
C LEU A 55 -8.22 -7.65 -5.28
N TRP A 56 -7.73 -6.81 -4.37
CA TRP A 56 -8.34 -6.57 -3.07
C TRP A 56 -8.02 -5.18 -2.55
N GLU A 57 -8.93 -4.63 -1.74
CA GLU A 57 -8.76 -3.33 -1.09
C GLU A 57 -9.48 -3.30 0.26
N THR A 58 -8.90 -2.57 1.21
CA THR A 58 -9.61 -2.07 2.39
C THR A 58 -9.24 -0.62 2.70
N ILE A 59 -10.05 0.04 3.52
CA ILE A 59 -9.81 1.39 4.03
C ILE A 59 -9.43 1.29 5.51
N LEU A 60 -8.26 1.80 5.87
CA LEU A 60 -7.76 1.81 7.25
C LEU A 60 -8.18 3.08 8.00
N GLY A 61 -7.94 3.08 9.32
CA GLY A 61 -8.30 4.18 10.20
C GLY A 61 -7.50 5.47 9.97
N SER A 62 -6.32 5.36 9.36
CA SER A 62 -5.41 6.47 9.09
C SER A 62 -4.60 6.21 7.82
N VAL A 63 -3.69 7.14 7.48
CA VAL A 63 -2.78 7.01 6.33
C VAL A 63 -1.97 5.72 6.44
N VAL A 64 -1.83 4.98 5.35
CA VAL A 64 -1.01 3.75 5.34
C VAL A 64 0.46 4.12 5.12
N SER A 65 1.14 4.52 6.19
CA SER A 65 2.49 5.10 6.13
C SER A 65 3.62 4.11 6.47
N GLY A 66 3.35 3.05 7.22
CA GLY A 66 4.39 2.09 7.62
C GLY A 66 4.48 0.88 6.71
N HIS A 67 5.67 0.29 6.66
CA HIS A 67 5.99 -0.78 5.71
C HIS A 67 5.20 -2.07 6.02
N PRO A 68 4.42 -2.59 5.05
CA PRO A 68 3.78 -3.88 5.21
C PRO A 68 4.84 -4.99 5.27
N VAL A 69 4.58 -5.99 6.10
CA VAL A 69 5.37 -7.21 6.22
C VAL A 69 4.47 -8.43 6.11
N THR A 70 5.03 -9.56 5.68
CA THR A 70 4.34 -10.86 5.73
C THR A 70 5.18 -11.88 6.47
N TYR A 71 4.51 -12.78 7.20
CA TYR A 71 5.11 -13.84 8.01
C TYR A 71 4.15 -15.01 8.13
N GLU A 72 4.64 -16.16 8.60
CA GLU A 72 3.85 -17.37 8.81
C GLU A 72 3.86 -17.76 10.30
N VAL A 73 2.71 -18.18 10.82
CA VAL A 73 2.56 -18.81 12.14
C VAL A 73 1.64 -20.01 11.98
N ASP A 74 2.09 -21.19 12.41
CA ASP A 74 1.33 -22.44 12.35
C ASP A 74 0.72 -22.74 10.97
N GLY A 75 1.49 -22.51 9.91
CA GLY A 75 1.06 -22.73 8.52
C GLY A 75 0.10 -21.68 7.97
N VAL A 76 -0.17 -20.60 8.72
CA VAL A 76 -1.04 -19.49 8.29
C VAL A 76 -0.17 -18.29 7.96
N GLN A 77 -0.28 -17.80 6.72
CA GLN A 77 0.36 -16.56 6.31
C GLN A 77 -0.45 -15.34 6.77
N TYR A 78 0.26 -14.36 7.34
CA TYR A 78 -0.28 -13.08 7.77
C TYR A 78 0.37 -11.94 7.00
N VAL A 79 -0.37 -10.84 6.84
CA VAL A 79 0.14 -9.55 6.34
C VAL A 79 -0.15 -8.50 7.40
N ALA A 80 0.89 -7.81 7.88
CA ALA A 80 0.75 -6.76 8.87
C ALA A 80 1.22 -5.40 8.32
N VAL A 81 0.52 -4.33 8.68
CA VAL A 81 0.84 -2.97 8.24
C VAL A 81 0.42 -1.96 9.32
N SER A 82 1.24 -0.94 9.55
CA SER A 82 0.85 0.17 10.43
C SER A 82 0.24 1.31 9.63
N ALA A 83 -0.92 1.77 10.07
CA ALA A 83 -1.50 3.04 9.64
C ALA A 83 -1.22 4.11 10.71
N GLY A 84 -0.95 5.32 10.27
CA GLY A 84 -0.72 6.47 11.13
C GLY A 84 -0.22 7.67 10.33
N GLY A 85 -0.68 8.86 10.69
CA GLY A 85 -0.27 10.12 10.08
C GLY A 85 0.96 10.74 10.75
N GLY A 86 1.43 11.84 10.19
CA GLY A 86 2.48 12.69 10.74
C GLY A 86 2.59 14.00 9.96
N ILE A 87 3.17 15.03 10.57
CA ILE A 87 3.19 16.41 10.07
C ILE A 87 3.73 16.48 8.62
N GLY A 88 4.72 15.65 8.29
CA GLY A 88 5.29 15.59 6.95
C GLY A 88 4.34 15.08 5.87
N ILE A 89 3.34 14.25 6.20
CA ILE A 89 2.39 13.67 5.24
C ILE A 89 1.22 14.63 4.95
N GLU A 90 0.74 15.31 6.00
CA GLU A 90 -0.37 16.25 5.92
C GLU A 90 -0.02 17.49 5.11
N GLY A 91 1.13 18.10 5.40
CA GLY A 91 1.60 19.32 4.73
C GLY A 91 2.12 19.11 3.31
N THR A 92 2.29 17.87 2.84
CA THR A 92 2.87 17.58 1.52
C THR A 92 1.90 16.76 0.65
N TYR A 93 1.78 15.46 0.90
CA TYR A 93 1.07 14.53 0.03
C TYR A 93 -0.44 14.71 0.06
N LEU A 94 -1.01 14.94 1.24
CA LEU A 94 -2.46 15.15 1.38
C LEU A 94 -2.87 16.49 0.77
N ALA A 95 -2.18 17.58 1.12
CA ALA A 95 -2.41 18.89 0.52
C ALA A 95 -2.28 18.88 -1.01
N ALA A 96 -1.23 18.26 -1.55
CA ALA A 96 -1.02 18.15 -3.00
C ALA A 96 -2.10 17.33 -3.72
N ALA A 97 -2.76 16.41 -3.00
CA ALA A 97 -3.87 15.61 -3.52
C ALA A 97 -5.26 16.20 -3.22
N GLY A 98 -5.35 17.35 -2.54
CA GLY A 98 -6.61 17.92 -2.08
C GLY A 98 -7.34 17.05 -1.05
N LEU A 99 -6.59 16.21 -0.32
CA LEU A 99 -7.11 15.27 0.67
C LEU A 99 -6.91 15.79 2.09
N THR A 100 -7.73 15.31 3.01
CA THR A 100 -7.52 15.44 4.45
C THR A 100 -7.52 14.04 5.05
N ALA A 101 -6.72 13.82 6.10
CA ALA A 101 -6.76 12.60 6.88
C ALA A 101 -7.31 12.91 8.27
N PRO A 102 -8.03 11.96 8.89
CA PRO A 102 -8.39 12.07 10.30
C PRO A 102 -7.13 12.24 11.15
N SER A 103 -7.18 13.11 12.17
CA SER A 103 -6.13 13.18 13.18
C SER A 103 -6.18 11.94 14.08
N GLY A 104 -5.04 11.30 14.29
CA GLY A 104 -4.93 10.06 15.07
C GLY A 104 -5.19 8.78 14.24
N GLY A 105 -5.67 7.72 14.92
CA GLY A 105 -5.93 6.42 14.29
C GLY A 105 -4.66 5.59 14.03
N ASN A 106 -3.58 5.84 14.78
CA ASN A 106 -2.34 5.08 14.70
C ASN A 106 -2.57 3.65 15.19
N MET A 107 -2.51 2.68 14.28
CA MET A 107 -2.84 1.28 14.56
C MET A 107 -2.00 0.34 13.71
N ILE A 108 -1.74 -0.87 14.21
CA ILE A 108 -1.26 -1.99 13.40
C ILE A 108 -2.46 -2.86 13.02
N TYR A 109 -2.59 -3.14 11.73
CA TYR A 109 -3.57 -4.07 11.18
C TYR A 109 -2.86 -5.36 10.79
N VAL A 110 -3.51 -6.50 11.05
CA VAL A 110 -3.03 -7.83 10.64
C VAL A 110 -4.15 -8.54 9.89
N PHE A 111 -3.84 -9.04 8.71
CA PHE A 111 -4.76 -9.71 7.79
C PHE A 111 -4.32 -11.16 7.57
N LYS A 112 -5.31 -12.06 7.43
CA LYS A 112 -5.14 -13.44 6.97
C LYS A 112 -6.33 -13.82 6.09
N LEU A 113 -6.20 -14.88 5.30
CA LEU A 113 -7.36 -15.53 4.67
C LEU A 113 -8.24 -16.22 5.74
N PRO A 114 -9.55 -16.40 5.48
CA PRO A 114 -10.47 -17.07 6.41
C PRO A 114 -9.92 -18.40 6.95
#